data_AF-A0A3M1C4G4-F1
#
_entry.id   AF-A0A3M1C4G4-F1
#
_cell.length_a   1.000
_cell.length_b   1.000
_cell.length_c   1.000
_cell.angle_alpha   90.00
_cell.angle_beta   90.00
_cell.angle_gamma   90.00
#
_symmetry.space_group_name_H-M   'P 1'
#
loop_
_entity.id
_entity.type
_entity.pdbx_description
1 polymer ?
#
loop_
_entity_poly.entity_id
_entity_poly.type
_entity_poly.pdbx_seq_one_letter_code
_entity_poly.pdbx_strand_id
1 'polypeptide(L)'
;MFKVQVGAYENPHNFSATYKKQFEKLDKLENLKLEDNLTRFNLFNGIPTFNQAIARRDQARQLDPRDAFITIYFKGIRMLISKEILKALGN
;
A
#
# COMPACT_ATOMS: atom_id res chain seq x y z
N MET A 1 -2.50 0.14 11.86
CA MET A 1 -3.37 0.51 10.72
C MET A 1 -2.84 -0.14 9.46
N PHE A 2 -3.71 -0.68 8.60
CA PHE A 2 -3.31 -1.28 7.32
C PHE A 2 -3.23 -0.22 6.24
N LYS A 3 -2.29 -0.38 5.31
CA LYS A 3 -2.19 0.38 4.07
C LYS A 3 -1.89 -0.57 2.92
N VAL A 4 -2.32 -0.24 1.71
CA VAL A 4 -1.94 -0.98 0.50
C VAL A 4 -0.92 -0.17 -0.26
N GLN A 5 0.32 -0.64 -0.31
CA GLN A 5 1.38 -0.01 -1.10
C GLN A 5 1.22 -0.45 -2.55
N VAL A 6 1.19 0.50 -3.47
CA VAL A 6 1.04 0.29 -4.93
C VAL A 6 2.29 0.71 -5.72
N GLY A 7 3.34 1.13 -5.01
CA GLY A 7 4.61 1.51 -5.60
C GLY A 7 5.62 2.01 -4.58
N ALA A 8 6.90 1.82 -4.89
CA ALA A 8 8.03 2.43 -4.22
C ALA A 8 9.07 2.82 -5.25
N TYR A 9 9.46 4.09 -5.29
CA TYR A 9 10.35 4.63 -6.31
C TYR A 9 11.39 5.54 -5.67
N GLU A 10 12.65 5.45 -6.14
CA GLU A 10 13.71 6.41 -5.78
C GLU A 10 13.35 7.81 -6.30
N ASN A 11 12.98 7.90 -7.59
CA ASN A 11 12.42 9.12 -8.18
C ASN A 11 10.88 9.02 -8.26
N PRO A 12 10.13 9.79 -7.46
CA PRO A 12 8.67 9.73 -7.44
C PRO A 12 8.01 10.11 -8.78
N HIS A 13 8.71 10.83 -9.67
CA HIS A 13 8.20 11.16 -11.01
C HIS A 13 8.02 9.93 -11.90
N ASN A 14 8.70 8.82 -11.59
CA ASN A 14 8.53 7.55 -12.30
C ASN A 14 7.16 6.91 -12.01
N PHE A 15 6.49 7.32 -10.94
CA PHE A 15 5.09 6.97 -10.72
C PHE A 15 4.21 7.88 -11.59
N SER A 16 3.88 7.38 -12.78
CA SER A 16 3.22 8.17 -13.81
C SER A 16 1.93 8.86 -13.33
N ALA A 17 1.61 9.99 -13.92
CA ALA A 17 0.34 10.68 -13.68
C ALA A 17 -0.88 9.80 -14.01
N THR A 18 -0.74 8.87 -14.97
CA THR A 18 -1.77 7.88 -15.30
C THR A 18 -2.00 6.91 -14.16
N TYR A 19 -0.94 6.33 -13.59
CA TYR A 19 -1.04 5.43 -12.43
C TYR A 19 -1.67 6.16 -11.25
N LYS A 20 -1.17 7.35 -10.93
CA LYS A 20 -1.74 8.19 -9.86
C LYS A 20 -3.25 8.36 -10.01
N LYS A 21 -3.73 8.79 -11.19
CA LYS A 21 -5.16 8.97 -11.45
C LYS A 21 -5.96 7.66 -11.35
N GLN A 22 -5.39 6.52 -11.76
CA GLN A 22 -6.07 5.23 -11.65
C GLN A 22 -6.25 4.82 -10.18
N PHE A 23 -5.21 4.93 -9.37
CA PHE A 23 -5.28 4.59 -7.95
C PHE A 23 -6.12 5.58 -7.14
N GLU A 24 -6.11 6.86 -7.49
CA GLU A 24 -6.96 7.88 -6.85
C GLU A 24 -8.47 7.65 -7.07
N LYS A 25 -8.86 6.92 -8.13
CA LYS A 25 -10.25 6.46 -8.31
C LYS A 25 -10.64 5.35 -7.34
N LEU A 26 -9.65 4.58 -6.86
CA LEU A 26 -9.85 3.47 -5.95
C LEU A 26 -9.82 3.94 -4.50
N ASP A 27 -8.87 4.82 -4.17
CA ASP A 27 -8.71 5.39 -2.84
C ASP A 27 -7.80 6.63 -2.83
N LYS A 28 -7.84 7.41 -1.74
CA LYS A 28 -6.87 8.48 -1.50
C LYS A 28 -5.46 7.91 -1.48
N LEU A 29 -4.60 8.47 -2.33
CA LEU A 29 -3.20 8.15 -2.42
C LEU A 29 -2.40 9.02 -1.43
N GLU A 30 -1.59 8.36 -0.61
CA GLU A 30 -0.66 8.98 0.32
C GLU A 30 0.77 8.68 -0.12
N ASN A 31 1.60 9.72 -0.17
CA ASN A 31 3.02 9.60 -0.52
C ASN A 31 3.85 9.71 0.76
N LEU A 32 4.68 8.70 1.02
CA LEU A 32 5.53 8.64 2.20
C LEU A 32 6.99 8.40 1.78
N LYS A 33 7.86 9.37 2.07
CA LYS A 33 9.31 9.19 1.93
C LYS A 33 9.86 8.70 3.26
N LEU A 34 10.56 7.56 3.24
CA LEU A 34 11.24 6.99 4.40
C LEU A 34 12.75 7.25 4.32
N GLU A 35 13.49 6.85 5.35
CA GLU A 35 14.95 7.02 5.47
C GLU A 35 15.74 6.28 4.37
N ASP A 36 15.13 5.30 3.72
CA ASP A 36 15.74 4.53 2.63
C ASP A 36 15.70 5.22 1.25
N ASN A 37 15.41 6.53 1.23
CA ASN A 37 15.28 7.37 0.03
C ASN A 37 14.17 6.97 -0.96
N LEU A 38 13.37 5.94 -0.67
CA LEU A 38 12.24 5.56 -1.51
C LEU A 38 11.00 6.36 -1.13
N THR A 39 10.30 6.88 -2.14
CA THR A 39 8.95 7.40 -2.01
C THR A 39 7.95 6.29 -2.25
N ARG A 40 7.12 6.00 -1.24
CA ARG A 40 6.09 4.97 -1.27
C ARG A 40 4.72 5.58 -1.52
N PHE A 41 3.96 4.96 -2.41
CA PHE A 41 2.60 5.35 -2.75
C PHE A 41 1.65 4.35 -2.11
N ASN A 42 0.80 4.82 -1.19
CA ASN A 42 -0.07 3.97 -0.38
C ASN A 42 -1.54 4.39 -0.55
N LEU A 43 -2.42 3.40 -0.68
CA LEU A 43 -3.87 3.57 -0.48
C LEU A 43 -4.12 3.56 1.03
N PHE A 44 -4.67 4.66 1.54
CA PHE A 44 -4.67 4.98 2.96
C PHE A 44 -6.05 5.00 3.59
N ASN A 45 -7.11 5.36 2.86
CA ASN A 45 -8.37 5.70 3.50
C ASN A 45 -9.18 4.46 3.87
N GLY A 46 -9.57 4.37 5.14
CA GLY A 46 -10.64 3.47 5.57
C GLY A 46 -10.31 1.97 5.51
N ILE A 47 -9.07 1.58 5.86
CA ILE A 47 -8.68 0.15 5.95
C ILE A 47 -8.41 -0.27 7.41
N PRO A 48 -9.43 -0.33 8.29
CA PRO A 48 -9.25 -0.75 9.67
C PRO A 48 -8.95 -2.25 9.83
N THR A 49 -9.41 -3.09 8.91
CA THR A 49 -9.28 -4.56 9.01
C THR A 49 -8.37 -5.15 7.95
N PHE A 50 -7.80 -6.32 8.26
CA PHE A 50 -6.97 -7.06 7.32
C PHE A 50 -7.76 -7.52 6.07
N ASN A 51 -9.03 -7.94 6.24
CA ASN A 51 -9.88 -8.35 5.12
C ASN A 51 -10.16 -7.21 4.14
N GLN A 52 -10.39 -5.99 4.64
CA GLN A 52 -10.50 -4.81 3.76
C GLN A 52 -9.19 -4.51 3.05
N ALA A 53 -8.04 -4.72 3.70
CA ALA A 53 -6.73 -4.54 3.09
C ALA A 53 -6.51 -5.55 1.95
N ILE A 54 -6.95 -6.80 2.11
CA ILE A 54 -6.95 -7.82 1.06
C ILE A 54 -7.81 -7.39 -0.11
N ALA A 55 -9.07 -7.03 0.13
CA ALA A 55 -9.98 -6.60 -0.94
C ALA A 55 -9.41 -5.41 -1.72
N ARG A 56 -8.87 -4.42 -1.02
CA ARG A 56 -8.25 -3.24 -1.64
C ARG A 56 -6.99 -3.58 -2.44
N ARG A 57 -6.14 -4.46 -1.92
CA ARG A 57 -4.97 -4.98 -2.64
C ARG A 57 -5.41 -5.67 -3.93
N ASP A 58 -6.42 -6.52 -3.86
CA ASP A 58 -6.87 -7.30 -5.01
C ASP A 58 -7.49 -6.42 -6.09
N GLN A 59 -8.23 -5.36 -5.70
CA GLN A 59 -8.67 -4.30 -6.62
C GLN A 59 -7.48 -3.56 -7.25
N ALA A 60 -6.49 -3.17 -6.43
CA ALA A 60 -5.31 -2.45 -6.91
C ALA A 60 -4.47 -3.29 -7.89
N ARG A 61 -4.39 -4.61 -7.71
CA ARG A 61 -3.70 -5.54 -8.62
C ARG A 61 -4.38 -5.69 -10.00
N GLN A 62 -5.61 -5.20 -10.15
CA GLN A 62 -6.26 -5.11 -11.46
C GLN A 62 -5.84 -3.85 -12.24
N LEU A 63 -5.11 -2.93 -11.60
CA LEU A 63 -4.61 -1.69 -12.18
C LEU A 63 -3.09 -1.79 -12.36
N ASP A 64 -2.55 -1.03 -13.31
CA ASP A 64 -1.10 -0.93 -13.47
C ASP A 64 -0.51 0.15 -12.55
N PRO A 65 0.65 -0.09 -11.92
CA PRO A 65 1.38 -1.35 -11.93
C PRO A 65 0.73 -2.35 -10.97
N ARG A 66 0.58 -3.60 -11.42
CA ARG A 66 -0.11 -4.69 -10.69
C ARG A 66 0.64 -5.19 -9.45
N ASP A 67 1.64 -4.45 -9.01
CA ASP A 67 2.47 -4.75 -7.87
C ASP A 67 1.95 -4.01 -6.62
N ALA A 68 0.84 -4.54 -6.09
CA ALA A 68 0.26 -4.07 -4.84
C ALA A 68 0.40 -5.09 -3.71
N PHE A 69 0.75 -4.62 -2.52
CA PHE A 69 0.85 -5.44 -1.31
C PHE A 69 0.47 -4.68 -0.04
N ILE A 70 0.13 -5.43 1.00
CA ILE A 70 -0.36 -4.87 2.27
C ILE A 70 0.82 -4.59 3.20
N THR A 71 0.78 -3.43 3.84
CA THR A 71 1.71 -3.03 4.90
C THR A 71 0.94 -2.67 6.15
N ILE A 72 1.56 -2.84 7.32
CA ILE A 72 1.00 -2.42 8.61
C ILE A 72 1.87 -1.30 9.16
N TYR A 73 1.24 -0.24 9.65
CA TYR A 73 1.90 0.76 10.47
C TYR A 73 1.45 0.57 11.91
N PHE A 74 2.38 0.20 12.78
CA PHE A 74 2.17 0.03 14.23
C PHE A 74 3.13 0.96 14.97
N LYS A 75 2.59 1.87 15.79
CA LYS A 75 3.37 2.91 16.48
C LYS A 75 4.31 3.70 15.54
N GLY A 76 3.84 4.01 14.33
CA GLY A 76 4.61 4.72 13.30
C GLY A 76 5.61 3.85 12.53
N ILE A 77 5.87 2.61 12.95
CA ILE A 77 6.80 1.70 12.29
C ILE A 77 6.08 0.92 11.19
N ARG A 78 6.63 0.94 9.97
CA ARG A 78 6.18 0.13 8.84
C ARG A 78 6.67 -1.31 8.99
N MET A 79 5.74 -2.25 8.94
CA MET A 79 6.03 -3.69 8.93
C MET A 79 5.42 -4.31 7.67
N LEU A 80 6.20 -5.19 7.03
CA LEU A 80 5.67 -6.07 5.99
C LEU A 80 4.86 -7.17 6.68
N ILE A 81 3.74 -7.54 6.08
CA ILE A 81 2.98 -8.70 6.57
C ILE A 81 3.72 -9.95 6.11
N SER A 82 4.45 -10.58 7.03
CA SER A 82 5.07 -11.88 6.79
C SER A 82 4.03 -13.01 6.93
N LYS A 83 4.38 -14.22 6.49
CA LYS A 83 3.51 -15.40 6.69
C LYS A 83 3.21 -15.65 8.17
N GLU A 84 4.15 -15.32 9.04
CA GLU A 84 4.06 -15.46 10.49
C GLU A 84 3.06 -14.45 11.08
N ILE A 85 3.07 -13.20 10.59
CA ILE A 85 2.07 -12.19 10.98
C ILE A 85 0.67 -12.59 10.47
N LEU A 86 0.56 -13.16 9.26
CA LEU A 86 -0.72 -13.68 8.77
C LEU A 86 -1.28 -14.78 9.67
N LYS A 87 -0.43 -15.70 10.14
CA LYS A 87 -0.84 -16.74 11.08
C LYS A 87 -1.34 -16.14 12.40
N ALA A 88 -0.60 -15.17 12.95
CA ALA A 88 -0.98 -14.51 14.21
C ALA A 88 -2.27 -13.65 14.09
N LEU A 89 -2.61 -13.18 12.88
CA LEU A 89 -3.86 -12.45 12.60
C LEU A 89 -5.02 -13.37 12.19
N GLY A 90 -4.76 -14.67 11.99
CA GLY A 90 -5.66 -15.61 11.33
C GLY A 90 -5.71 -16.99 11.98
N ASN A 91 -5.55 -17.08 13.30
CA ASN A 91 -6.11 -18.06 14.24
C ASN A 91 -5.57 -17.80 15.64
#